data_AF-A0A1V6CUG8-F1
#
_entry.id   AF-A0A1V6CUG8-F1
#
_cell.length_a   1.000
_cell.length_b   1.000
_cell.length_c   1.000
_cell.angle_alpha   90.00
_cell.angle_beta   90.00
_cell.angle_gamma   90.00
#
_symmetry.space_group_name_H-M   'P 1'
#
loop_
_entity.id
_entity.type
_entity.pdbx_description
1 polymer ?
#
loop_
_entity_poly.entity_id
_entity_poly.type
_entity_poly.pdbx_seq_one_letter_code
_entity_poly.pdbx_strand_id
1 'polypeptide(L)'
;MRGLARTIVWTLSAAATLSAGVALAQPAPPAGSAASQPAPPQPPKLKFPLGDDAVVLELDQRYVNSVWGFSFRPPVNTQRAVDPDVPSRVNWFRVQDKTGALMWTLSVSRVSLEKAPDDQAKLAAALAAELGRQENFRVDKHQVARAAGMTVIHLRGRSGVRFQRQSWLQTAPKEYLAFRLGGPDEIADKLDKLMDLCLESVQLGESAGAARKQTLTAGAKFLDGLTADRVALSIRPEPQWFLLSYQGKKAGFTRVVETAKTLRSMEGYAVRSWSLIEIPKTPVRLNRRESFVSNDRKYERWRDQWQTGSGKTADNGAEDGMLHDGVLICDVDPGGGQKVLTYEYRLKAEAEYYLPHAVGWLLPRMLDLSKSGSCAFCTYAGARNVFEIRTVTVVGPADVTVGSNQVRATKVLDLPSDDAKPSTAYYSARGELLRLESPDGLVMEASDAAAVRKAYPKADAIVKALGL
;
A
#
# COMPACT_ATOMS: atom_id res chain seq x y z
N MET A 1 -26.93 28.65 10.23
CA MET A 1 -25.94 27.74 9.62
C MET A 1 -25.40 26.85 10.72
N ARG A 2 -26.08 25.73 11.00
CA ARG A 2 -25.69 24.77 12.04
C ARG A 2 -25.70 23.40 11.39
N GLY A 3 -24.60 22.67 11.58
CA GLY A 3 -24.45 21.30 11.13
C GLY A 3 -23.17 21.13 10.33
N LEU A 4 -22.04 20.95 11.00
CA LEU A 4 -20.92 20.13 10.54
C LEU A 4 -19.81 20.07 11.60
N ALA A 5 -19.14 18.92 11.60
CA ALA A 5 -17.89 18.57 12.28
C ALA A 5 -17.96 18.19 13.77
N ARG A 6 -17.95 16.87 14.00
CA ARG A 6 -17.31 16.25 15.16
C ARG A 6 -16.06 15.48 14.70
N THR A 7 -15.01 15.66 15.48
CA THR A 7 -13.87 14.75 15.71
C THR A 7 -12.61 14.92 14.83
N ILE A 8 -11.54 15.44 15.44
CA ILE A 8 -10.12 15.24 15.05
C ILE A 8 -9.38 14.88 16.34
N VAL A 9 -8.85 13.66 16.44
CA VAL A 9 -7.88 13.23 17.49
C VAL A 9 -6.85 12.29 16.85
N TRP A 10 -5.58 12.47 17.23
CA TRP A 10 -4.35 11.87 16.70
C TRP A 10 -4.17 10.37 16.96
N THR A 11 -3.56 9.60 16.03
CA THR A 11 -2.55 8.55 16.33
C THR A 11 -1.72 8.08 15.12
N LEU A 12 -0.43 7.76 15.36
CA LEU A 12 0.55 7.08 14.48
C LEU A 12 0.34 5.56 14.47
N SER A 13 0.55 4.86 13.33
CA SER A 13 1.38 3.62 13.22
C SER A 13 1.37 2.89 11.85
N ALA A 14 2.60 2.51 11.44
CA ALA A 14 3.14 1.30 10.78
C ALA A 14 2.54 0.67 9.49
N ALA A 15 3.46 0.28 8.58
CA ALA A 15 3.27 -0.03 7.15
C ALA A 15 3.37 -1.52 6.77
N ALA A 16 2.99 -1.81 5.50
CA ALA A 16 2.55 -3.10 4.94
C ALA A 16 3.62 -4.14 4.52
N THR A 17 3.26 -5.41 4.76
CA THR A 17 3.85 -6.69 4.31
C THR A 17 3.50 -6.92 2.84
N LEU A 18 4.39 -6.75 1.85
CA LEU A 18 5.41 -7.70 1.40
C LEU A 18 6.61 -6.94 0.76
N SER A 19 6.79 -5.68 1.16
CA SER A 19 7.95 -4.84 0.82
C SER A 19 8.55 -4.13 2.05
N ALA A 20 8.18 -4.55 3.27
CA ALA A 20 8.65 -3.94 4.51
C ALA A 20 10.03 -4.46 4.95
N GLY A 21 11.07 -3.66 4.72
CA GLY A 21 12.21 -3.55 5.61
C GLY A 21 11.83 -2.65 6.78
N VAL A 22 11.82 -3.19 8.01
CA VAL A 22 11.57 -2.41 9.24
C VAL A 22 12.81 -2.45 10.12
N ALA A 23 13.16 -1.26 10.61
CA ALA A 23 14.26 -0.95 11.49
C ALA A 23 14.15 -1.64 12.86
N LEU A 24 15.31 -1.98 13.42
CA LEU A 24 15.47 -2.60 14.72
C LEU A 24 15.13 -1.62 15.86
N ALA A 25 14.24 -2.00 16.77
CA ALA A 25 14.02 -1.30 18.03
C ALA A 25 14.91 -1.90 19.13
N GLN A 26 15.56 -1.05 19.94
CA GLN A 26 16.34 -1.43 21.12
C GLN A 26 15.45 -1.52 22.38
N PRO A 27 15.81 -2.37 23.37
CA PRO A 27 15.02 -2.55 24.59
C PRO A 27 15.13 -1.36 25.55
N ALA A 28 14.02 -1.02 26.21
CA ALA A 28 13.95 0.02 27.23
C ALA A 28 14.62 -0.41 28.56
N PRO A 29 15.28 0.52 29.28
CA PRO A 29 15.85 0.24 30.60
C PRO A 29 14.77 0.27 31.72
N PRO A 30 15.06 -0.33 32.90
CA PRO A 30 14.07 -0.52 33.97
C PRO A 30 13.83 0.76 34.80
N ALA A 31 12.62 0.85 35.35
CA ALA A 31 12.11 1.97 36.14
C ALA A 31 12.73 2.03 37.55
N GLY A 32 13.19 3.22 37.93
CA GLY A 32 13.67 3.57 39.27
C GLY A 32 12.72 4.51 40.01
N SER A 33 12.73 4.40 41.34
CA SER A 33 11.78 4.90 42.34
C SER A 33 11.64 6.44 42.46
N ALA A 34 10.48 6.84 43.00
CA ALA A 34 9.98 8.20 43.15
C ALA A 34 10.57 8.95 44.36
N ALA A 35 10.94 10.22 44.16
CA ALA A 35 11.11 11.22 45.22
C ALA A 35 10.68 12.62 44.73
N SER A 36 9.84 13.27 45.54
CA SER A 36 9.47 14.69 45.70
C SER A 36 9.49 15.63 44.47
N GLN A 37 8.31 16.14 44.11
CA GLN A 37 8.05 17.07 42.99
C GLN A 37 8.59 18.50 43.25
N PRO A 38 9.49 19.02 42.39
CA PRO A 38 9.71 20.44 42.22
C PRO A 38 8.62 21.04 41.32
N ALA A 39 8.47 22.37 41.36
CA ALA A 39 7.56 23.15 40.51
C ALA A 39 7.64 22.71 39.02
N PRO A 40 6.51 22.74 38.28
CA PRO A 40 6.45 22.21 36.93
C PRO A 40 7.54 22.86 36.07
N PRO A 41 8.52 22.09 35.57
CA PRO A 41 9.54 22.63 34.69
C PRO A 41 8.83 23.20 33.47
N GLN A 42 9.21 24.43 33.09
CA GLN A 42 8.84 24.92 31.76
C GLN A 42 9.25 23.84 30.75
N PRO A 43 8.37 23.50 29.78
CA PRO A 43 8.67 22.44 28.83
C PRO A 43 10.06 22.71 28.24
N PRO A 44 11.00 21.76 28.35
CA PRO A 44 12.34 21.97 27.84
C PRO A 44 12.20 22.38 26.38
N LYS A 45 12.87 23.47 25.99
CA LYS A 45 13.04 23.81 24.58
C LYS A 45 13.76 22.60 23.97
N LEU A 46 12.98 21.69 23.39
CA LEU A 46 13.47 20.54 22.64
C LEU A 46 14.19 21.12 21.42
N LYS A 47 15.46 21.45 21.61
CA LYS A 47 16.38 21.66 20.50
C LYS A 47 16.62 20.28 19.94
N PHE A 48 15.85 19.91 18.93
CA PHE A 48 16.24 18.83 18.05
C PHE A 48 17.38 19.39 17.20
N PRO A 49 18.64 18.93 17.35
CA PRO A 49 19.68 19.29 16.40
C PRO A 49 19.29 18.67 15.05
N LEU A 50 18.60 19.45 14.23
CA LEU A 50 18.33 19.12 12.84
C LEU A 50 19.66 19.29 12.12
N GLY A 51 20.36 18.18 11.85
CA GLY A 51 21.52 18.20 10.97
C GLY A 51 21.13 18.74 9.59
N ASP A 52 22.11 19.23 8.83
CA ASP A 52 21.88 19.82 7.50
C ASP A 52 21.16 18.87 6.51
N ASP A 53 21.18 17.56 6.79
CA ASP A 53 20.55 16.47 6.04
C ASP A 53 19.02 16.33 6.25
N ALA A 54 18.38 17.24 7.00
CA ALA A 54 16.96 17.13 7.35
C ALA A 54 16.00 17.22 6.14
N VAL A 55 16.39 17.92 5.07
CA VAL A 55 15.58 18.12 3.85
C VAL A 55 16.48 18.00 2.62
N VAL A 56 16.21 17.00 1.79
CA VAL A 56 16.82 16.83 0.47
C VAL A 56 15.88 17.44 -0.57
N LEU A 57 16.38 18.37 -1.39
CA LEU A 57 15.62 19.02 -2.48
C LEU A 57 15.62 18.14 -3.74
N GLU A 58 15.27 16.87 -3.58
CA GLU A 58 15.16 15.90 -4.65
C GLU A 58 13.80 15.22 -4.56
N LEU A 59 13.19 14.97 -5.72
CA LEU A 59 11.91 14.29 -5.82
C LEU A 59 12.10 12.85 -6.28
N ASP A 60 11.34 11.94 -5.69
CA ASP A 60 11.31 10.52 -6.00
C ASP A 60 10.62 10.25 -7.35
N GLN A 61 10.38 8.97 -7.62
CA GLN A 61 9.56 8.49 -8.71
C GLN A 61 8.15 9.09 -8.64
N ARG A 62 7.54 9.28 -9.81
CA ARG A 62 6.21 9.85 -9.93
C ARG A 62 5.19 8.96 -9.22
N TYR A 63 4.57 9.50 -8.17
CA TYR A 63 3.37 8.95 -7.58
C TYR A 63 2.16 9.28 -8.47
N VAL A 64 1.35 8.27 -8.74
CA VAL A 64 0.10 8.40 -9.49
C VAL A 64 -1.04 8.01 -8.56
N ASN A 65 -2.03 8.88 -8.42
CA ASN A 65 -3.32 8.54 -7.81
C ASN A 65 -4.37 8.54 -8.90
N SER A 66 -4.64 7.35 -9.41
CA SER A 66 -5.55 7.21 -10.54
C SER A 66 -7.03 7.35 -10.17
N VAL A 67 -7.38 7.11 -8.90
CA VAL A 67 -8.74 7.33 -8.38
C VAL A 67 -9.12 8.80 -8.44
N TRP A 68 -8.17 9.72 -8.18
CA TRP A 68 -8.43 11.17 -8.20
C TRP A 68 -7.84 11.88 -9.43
N GLY A 69 -7.24 11.13 -10.37
CA GLY A 69 -6.82 11.65 -11.67
C GLY A 69 -5.64 12.63 -11.62
N PHE A 70 -4.70 12.43 -10.69
CA PHE A 70 -3.49 13.25 -10.60
C PHE A 70 -2.22 12.43 -10.43
N SER A 71 -1.09 13.04 -10.75
CA SER A 71 0.22 12.51 -10.40
C SER A 71 1.16 13.64 -9.99
N PHE A 72 2.17 13.34 -9.17
CA PHE A 72 3.24 14.26 -8.83
C PHE A 72 4.47 13.46 -8.38
N ARG A 73 5.63 14.09 -8.24
CA ARG A 73 6.82 13.45 -7.69
C ARG A 73 6.94 13.88 -6.21
N PRO A 74 6.75 12.97 -5.24
CA PRO A 74 6.94 13.28 -3.83
C PRO A 74 8.43 13.43 -3.51
N PRO A 75 8.81 13.95 -2.33
CA PRO A 75 10.21 14.02 -1.94
C PRO A 75 10.85 12.63 -1.75
N VAL A 76 12.14 12.49 -2.06
CA VAL A 76 12.91 11.25 -1.78
C VAL A 76 13.01 10.98 -0.27
N ASN A 77 13.34 9.73 0.09
CA ASN A 77 13.57 9.30 1.48
C ASN A 77 12.38 9.53 2.42
N THR A 78 11.16 9.54 1.87
CA THR A 78 9.92 9.62 2.63
C THR A 78 9.25 8.26 2.72
N GLN A 79 8.50 8.06 3.79
CA GLN A 79 7.59 6.94 3.93
C GLN A 79 6.18 7.41 3.58
N ARG A 80 5.44 6.60 2.84
CA ARG A 80 4.06 6.92 2.45
C ARG A 80 3.07 6.17 3.33
N ALA A 81 2.03 6.86 3.80
CA ALA A 81 0.86 6.26 4.44
C ALA A 81 -0.41 6.91 3.91
N VAL A 82 -1.50 6.16 3.84
CA VAL A 82 -2.83 6.73 3.59
C VAL A 82 -3.46 7.03 4.94
N ASP A 83 -4.17 8.14 5.02
CA ASP A 83 -4.91 8.50 6.24
C ASP A 83 -6.16 7.60 6.34
N PRO A 84 -6.27 6.75 7.38
CA PRO A 84 -7.40 5.83 7.50
C PRO A 84 -8.73 6.56 7.75
N ASP A 85 -8.69 7.75 8.37
CA ASP A 85 -9.87 8.55 8.68
C ASP A 85 -10.30 9.42 7.49
N VAL A 86 -9.34 9.74 6.61
CA VAL A 86 -9.57 10.53 5.40
C VAL A 86 -9.00 9.75 4.21
N PRO A 87 -9.72 8.75 3.66
CA PRO A 87 -9.24 7.94 2.54
C PRO A 87 -8.85 8.77 1.31
N SER A 88 -9.39 9.99 1.20
CA SER A 88 -9.02 10.97 0.19
C SER A 88 -7.68 11.68 0.44
N ARG A 89 -6.90 11.28 1.45
CA ARG A 89 -5.62 11.88 1.85
C ARG A 89 -4.50 10.86 1.86
N VAL A 90 -3.40 11.21 1.19
CA VAL A 90 -2.15 10.44 1.22
C VAL A 90 -1.07 11.30 1.85
N ASN A 91 -0.29 10.70 2.74
CA ASN A 91 0.76 11.33 3.52
C ASN A 91 2.12 10.77 3.12
N TRP A 92 3.12 11.64 3.10
CA TRP A 92 4.54 11.34 3.04
C TRP A 92 5.20 11.95 4.25
N PHE A 93 5.96 11.16 4.99
CA PHE A 93 6.63 11.62 6.20
C PHE A 93 8.12 11.29 6.13
N ARG A 94 8.94 12.25 6.56
CA ARG A 94 10.37 12.04 6.80
C ARG A 94 10.56 11.81 8.28
N VAL A 95 11.19 10.68 8.61
CA VAL A 95 11.66 10.39 9.97
C VAL A 95 13.17 10.51 10.03
N GLN A 96 13.70 10.85 11.19
CA GLN A 96 15.13 10.84 11.44
C GLN A 96 15.62 9.39 11.56
N ASP A 97 16.62 9.00 10.77
CA ASP A 97 17.02 7.59 10.64
C ASP A 97 17.50 6.96 11.97
N LYS A 98 18.11 7.76 12.85
CA LYS A 98 18.65 7.28 14.14
C LYS A 98 17.59 7.12 15.23
N THR A 99 16.59 8.00 15.26
CA THR A 99 15.65 8.12 16.39
C THR A 99 14.23 7.74 16.03
N GLY A 100 13.91 7.66 14.73
CA GLY A 100 12.54 7.52 14.23
C GLY A 100 11.69 8.78 14.41
N ALA A 101 12.25 9.89 14.92
CA ALA A 101 11.49 11.10 15.18
C ALA A 101 10.92 11.71 13.89
N LEU A 102 9.65 12.11 13.91
CA LEU A 102 8.98 12.74 12.77
C LEU A 102 9.52 14.14 12.51
N MET A 103 10.16 14.32 11.36
CA MET A 103 10.79 15.58 10.96
C MET A 103 9.75 16.50 10.34
N TRP A 104 9.12 16.07 9.25
CA TRP A 104 8.12 16.85 8.53
C TRP A 104 7.17 15.91 7.78
N THR A 105 6.02 16.45 7.38
CA THR A 105 4.95 15.73 6.70
C THR A 105 4.49 16.51 5.48
N LEU A 106 4.40 15.85 4.33
CA LEU A 106 3.63 16.29 3.17
C LEU A 106 2.34 15.47 3.10
N SER A 107 1.20 16.11 2.91
CA SER A 107 -0.07 15.42 2.69
C SER A 107 -0.74 16.00 1.45
N VAL A 108 -1.40 15.14 0.68
CA VAL A 108 -2.17 15.53 -0.50
C VAL A 108 -3.56 14.97 -0.34
N SER A 109 -4.56 15.84 -0.43
CA SER A 109 -5.95 15.42 -0.32
C SER A 109 -6.83 16.04 -1.38
N ARG A 110 -7.86 15.31 -1.81
CA ARG A 110 -8.93 15.88 -2.65
C ARG A 110 -9.96 16.57 -1.75
N VAL A 111 -10.30 17.81 -2.10
CA VAL A 111 -11.26 18.63 -1.37
C VAL A 111 -12.30 19.19 -2.33
N SER A 112 -13.57 18.96 -2.03
CA SER A 112 -14.71 19.56 -2.72
C SER A 112 -15.31 20.64 -1.84
N LEU A 113 -15.43 21.85 -2.36
CA LEU A 113 -16.07 22.97 -1.65
C LEU A 113 -17.53 23.09 -2.08
N GLU A 114 -18.49 22.97 -1.16
CA GLU A 114 -19.90 23.19 -1.51
C GLU A 114 -20.14 24.59 -2.13
N LYS A 115 -19.46 25.59 -1.56
CA LYS A 115 -19.47 26.98 -1.98
C LYS A 115 -18.03 27.47 -2.10
N ALA A 116 -17.67 27.94 -3.29
CA ALA A 116 -16.42 28.64 -3.55
C ALA A 116 -16.77 29.97 -4.22
N PRO A 117 -16.28 31.11 -3.70
CA PRO A 117 -16.34 32.37 -4.44
C PRO A 117 -15.65 32.22 -5.80
N ASP A 118 -16.18 32.87 -6.83
CA ASP A 118 -15.54 32.88 -8.16
C ASP A 118 -14.17 33.60 -8.12
N ASP A 119 -14.04 34.57 -7.20
CA ASP A 119 -12.81 35.30 -6.92
C ASP A 119 -11.87 34.48 -6.03
N GLN A 120 -10.76 34.04 -6.60
CA GLN A 120 -9.75 33.21 -5.94
C GLN A 120 -9.05 33.91 -4.78
N ALA A 121 -8.92 35.25 -4.80
CA ALA A 121 -8.33 35.98 -3.68
C ALA A 121 -9.29 36.01 -2.48
N LYS A 122 -10.60 36.19 -2.74
CA LYS A 122 -11.63 36.07 -1.69
C LYS A 122 -11.70 34.65 -1.15
N LEU A 123 -11.58 33.64 -2.01
CA LEU A 123 -11.49 32.25 -1.57
C LEU A 123 -10.25 32.01 -0.69
N ALA A 124 -9.08 32.54 -1.06
CA ALA A 124 -7.86 32.42 -0.27
C ALA A 124 -8.02 33.00 1.15
N ALA A 125 -8.61 34.19 1.27
CA ALA A 125 -8.89 34.81 2.57
C ALA A 125 -9.92 34.00 3.39
N ALA A 126 -10.97 33.48 2.74
CA ALA A 126 -11.97 32.64 3.40
C ALA A 126 -11.37 31.32 3.91
N LEU A 127 -10.54 30.66 3.11
CA LEU A 127 -9.82 29.44 3.51
C LEU A 127 -8.87 29.72 4.67
N ALA A 128 -8.11 30.82 4.63
CA ALA A 128 -7.22 31.21 5.72
C ALA A 128 -7.98 31.39 7.04
N ALA A 129 -9.13 32.07 7.01
CA ALA A 129 -9.98 32.25 8.19
C ALA A 129 -10.56 30.91 8.69
N GLU A 130 -11.02 30.04 7.78
CA GLU A 130 -11.58 28.74 8.15
C GLU A 130 -10.54 27.82 8.80
N LEU A 131 -9.36 27.71 8.20
CA LEU A 131 -8.27 26.90 8.73
C LEU A 131 -7.74 27.45 10.06
N GLY A 132 -7.78 28.77 10.26
CA GLY A 132 -7.52 29.38 11.56
C GLY A 132 -8.49 28.90 12.65
N ARG A 133 -9.78 28.76 12.32
CA ARG A 133 -10.81 28.27 13.24
C ARG A 133 -10.75 26.76 13.48
N GLN A 134 -10.57 25.98 12.43
CA GLN A 134 -10.65 24.52 12.48
C GLN A 134 -9.35 23.85 12.91
N GLU A 135 -8.22 24.36 12.43
CA GLU A 135 -6.92 23.72 12.58
C GLU A 135 -5.93 24.51 13.43
N ASN A 136 -6.35 25.67 13.97
CA ASN A 136 -5.45 26.63 14.62
C ASN A 136 -4.28 27.04 13.70
N PHE A 137 -4.52 27.09 12.38
CA PHE A 137 -3.54 27.50 11.39
C PHE A 137 -3.55 29.02 11.24
N ARG A 138 -2.59 29.69 11.88
CA ARG A 138 -2.39 31.13 11.74
C ARG A 138 -1.67 31.42 10.43
N VAL A 139 -2.43 31.88 9.43
CA VAL A 139 -1.89 32.26 8.12
C VAL A 139 -1.24 33.64 8.21
N ASP A 140 0.06 33.70 7.93
CA ASP A 140 0.84 34.94 7.89
C ASP A 140 0.84 35.55 6.48
N LYS A 141 0.75 34.69 5.45
CA LYS A 141 0.72 35.10 4.03
C LYS A 141 -0.20 34.20 3.24
N HIS A 142 -1.03 34.79 2.38
CA HIS A 142 -1.75 34.07 1.34
C HIS A 142 -1.52 34.74 -0.02
N GLN A 143 -1.47 33.94 -1.08
CA GLN A 143 -1.31 34.43 -2.46
C GLN A 143 -1.97 33.47 -3.44
N VAL A 144 -2.50 34.02 -4.55
CA VAL A 144 -2.95 33.25 -5.71
C VAL A 144 -1.82 33.25 -6.73
N ALA A 145 -1.46 32.09 -7.26
CA ALA A 145 -0.39 31.93 -8.25
C ALA A 145 -0.77 30.87 -9.29
N ARG A 146 0.18 30.55 -10.18
CA ARG A 146 0.10 29.41 -11.09
C ARG A 146 1.18 28.39 -10.74
N ALA A 147 0.83 27.11 -10.75
CA ALA A 147 1.78 25.99 -10.71
C ALA A 147 1.33 24.91 -11.69
N ALA A 148 2.26 24.35 -12.47
CA ALA A 148 1.97 23.35 -13.51
C ALA A 148 0.76 23.75 -14.40
N GLY A 149 0.67 25.03 -14.78
CA GLY A 149 -0.41 25.57 -15.62
C GLY A 149 -1.75 25.84 -14.91
N MET A 150 -1.89 25.47 -13.64
CA MET A 150 -3.14 25.55 -12.88
C MET A 150 -3.14 26.68 -11.87
N THR A 151 -4.32 27.17 -11.51
CA THR A 151 -4.48 28.15 -10.44
C THR A 151 -4.26 27.50 -9.08
N VAL A 152 -3.42 28.14 -8.24
CA VAL A 152 -3.10 27.67 -6.89
C VAL A 152 -3.31 28.79 -5.88
N ILE A 153 -3.98 28.47 -4.78
CA ILE A 153 -3.99 29.30 -3.58
C ILE A 153 -2.92 28.78 -2.63
N HIS A 154 -1.91 29.59 -2.33
CA HIS A 154 -0.91 29.29 -1.31
C HIS A 154 -1.25 30.01 -0.01
N LEU A 155 -1.21 29.26 1.09
CA LEU A 155 -1.37 29.74 2.46
C LEU A 155 -0.11 29.33 3.24
N ARG A 156 0.60 30.30 3.82
CA ARG A 156 1.83 30.09 4.59
C ARG A 156 1.64 30.65 6.00
N GLY A 157 2.06 29.91 7.01
CA GLY A 157 1.92 30.34 8.39
C GLY A 157 2.36 29.28 9.40
N ARG A 158 1.69 29.24 10.56
CA ARG A 158 2.04 28.34 11.66
C ARG A 158 0.83 27.61 12.23
N SER A 159 1.04 26.35 12.59
CA SER A 159 0.11 25.55 13.38
C SER A 159 0.76 25.26 14.73
N GLY A 160 0.42 26.05 15.74
CA GLY A 160 1.20 26.12 16.99
C GLY A 160 2.60 26.66 16.75
N VAL A 161 3.64 25.91 17.14
CA VAL A 161 5.06 26.29 16.96
C VAL A 161 5.66 25.80 15.64
N ARG A 162 4.91 25.05 14.83
CA ARG A 162 5.41 24.44 13.60
C ARG A 162 5.08 25.30 12.40
N PHE A 163 6.04 25.41 11.48
CA PHE A 163 5.81 25.93 10.15
C PHE A 163 4.81 25.04 9.41
N GLN A 164 3.91 25.69 8.65
CA GLN A 164 2.97 25.02 7.77
C GLN A 164 2.74 25.83 6.50
N ARG A 165 2.75 25.14 5.36
CA ARG A 165 2.31 25.64 4.05
C ARG A 165 1.20 24.74 3.51
N GLN A 166 0.09 25.35 3.12
CA GLN A 166 -0.96 24.69 2.35
C GLN A 166 -1.04 25.31 0.94
N SER A 167 -1.17 24.46 -0.08
CA SER A 167 -1.34 24.88 -1.47
C SER A 167 -2.55 24.16 -2.05
N TRP A 168 -3.56 24.93 -2.45
CA TRP A 168 -4.83 24.43 -2.96
C TRP A 168 -4.87 24.63 -4.47
N LEU A 169 -4.62 23.54 -5.19
CA LEU A 169 -4.56 23.48 -6.65
C LEU A 169 -5.95 23.21 -7.20
N GLN A 170 -6.51 24.13 -7.98
CA GLN A 170 -7.85 23.96 -8.55
C GLN A 170 -7.82 22.97 -9.71
N THR A 171 -8.56 21.86 -9.58
CA THR A 171 -8.60 20.80 -10.60
C THR A 171 -9.88 20.83 -11.44
N ALA A 172 -10.98 21.32 -10.87
CA ALA A 172 -12.24 21.60 -11.55
C ALA A 172 -13.01 22.72 -10.81
N PRO A 173 -14.15 23.22 -11.31
CA PRO A 173 -15.00 24.11 -10.53
C PRO A 173 -15.33 23.46 -9.17
N LYS A 174 -14.95 24.14 -8.08
CA LYS A 174 -15.12 23.71 -6.68
C LYS A 174 -14.32 22.47 -6.24
N GLU A 175 -13.49 21.90 -7.10
CA GLU A 175 -12.65 20.74 -6.79
C GLU A 175 -11.18 21.15 -6.69
N TYR A 176 -10.52 20.71 -5.61
CA TYR A 176 -9.13 21.08 -5.32
C TYR A 176 -8.32 19.86 -4.91
N LEU A 177 -7.02 19.90 -5.22
CA LEU A 177 -6.00 19.11 -4.52
C LEU A 177 -5.31 20.02 -3.50
N ALA A 178 -5.47 19.71 -2.23
CA ALA A 178 -4.84 20.41 -1.13
C ALA A 178 -3.54 19.69 -0.73
N PHE A 179 -2.41 20.32 -1.04
CA PHE A 179 -1.08 19.93 -0.58
C PHE A 179 -0.79 20.64 0.74
N ARG A 180 -0.51 19.91 1.82
CA ARG A 180 -0.12 20.46 3.12
C ARG A 180 1.24 19.93 3.52
N LEU A 181 2.21 20.81 3.66
CA LEU A 181 3.55 20.53 4.14
C LEU A 181 3.77 21.21 5.50
N GLY A 182 4.26 20.49 6.49
CA GLY A 182 4.50 21.02 7.82
C GLY A 182 5.75 20.45 8.48
N GLY A 183 6.45 21.26 9.26
CA GLY A 183 7.72 20.92 9.89
C GLY A 183 8.22 21.97 10.88
N PRO A 184 9.44 21.80 11.43
CA PRO A 184 10.11 22.80 12.25
C PRO A 184 10.30 24.14 11.52
N ASP A 185 10.23 25.26 12.24
CA ASP A 185 10.35 26.62 11.68
C ASP A 185 11.76 26.87 11.13
N GLU A 186 12.78 26.23 11.72
CA GLU A 186 14.20 26.34 11.37
C GLU A 186 14.50 25.87 9.94
N ILE A 187 13.62 25.05 9.36
CA ILE A 187 13.76 24.52 8.00
C ILE A 187 12.65 25.00 7.06
N ALA A 188 11.88 26.02 7.45
CA ALA A 188 10.74 26.53 6.69
C ALA A 188 11.09 26.86 5.23
N ASP A 189 12.21 27.54 4.98
CA ASP A 189 12.60 27.92 3.61
C ASP A 189 12.97 26.72 2.73
N LYS A 190 13.57 25.67 3.32
CA LYS A 190 13.85 24.41 2.59
C LYS A 190 12.54 23.69 2.27
N LEU A 191 11.60 23.66 3.22
CA LEU A 191 10.28 23.06 3.02
C LEU A 191 9.46 23.84 1.98
N ASP A 192 9.53 25.16 1.96
CA ASP A 192 8.90 25.99 0.94
C ASP A 192 9.38 25.60 -0.46
N LYS A 193 10.70 25.54 -0.66
CA LYS A 193 11.29 25.10 -1.95
C LYS A 193 10.88 23.68 -2.32
N LEU A 194 10.83 22.77 -1.34
CA LEU A 194 10.39 21.39 -1.58
C LEU A 194 8.92 21.32 -2.03
N MET A 195 8.05 22.13 -1.42
CA MET A 195 6.65 22.25 -1.83
C MET A 195 6.53 22.77 -3.26
N ASP A 196 7.33 23.78 -3.65
CA ASP A 196 7.33 24.31 -5.00
C ASP A 196 7.70 23.23 -6.02
N LEU A 197 8.79 22.48 -5.78
CA LEU A 197 9.20 21.35 -6.62
C LEU A 197 8.09 20.30 -6.75
N CYS A 198 7.42 19.94 -5.64
CA CYS A 198 6.32 18.99 -5.67
C CYS A 198 5.16 19.51 -6.54
N LEU A 199 4.77 20.78 -6.37
CA LEU A 199 3.67 21.40 -7.12
C LEU A 199 3.97 21.56 -8.61
N GLU A 200 5.20 21.92 -8.97
CA GLU A 200 5.67 22.01 -10.36
C GLU A 200 5.62 20.64 -11.07
N SER A 201 5.82 19.55 -10.32
CA SER A 201 5.77 18.20 -10.87
C SER A 201 4.35 17.65 -11.08
N VAL A 202 3.32 18.37 -10.60
CA VAL A 202 1.93 17.92 -10.68
C VAL A 202 1.48 17.86 -12.13
N GLN A 203 0.81 16.77 -12.48
CA GLN A 203 0.13 16.61 -13.76
C GLN A 203 -1.31 16.20 -13.47
N LEU A 204 -2.26 16.98 -13.99
CA LEU A 204 -3.66 16.61 -14.08
C LEU A 204 -3.95 16.00 -15.45
N GLY A 205 -4.92 15.10 -15.50
CA GLY A 205 -5.58 14.77 -16.76
C GLY A 205 -4.96 13.65 -17.58
N GLU A 206 -5.47 13.55 -18.80
CA GLU A 206 -6.10 12.34 -19.33
C GLU A 206 -5.18 11.24 -19.80
N SER A 207 -3.88 11.42 -20.08
CA SER A 207 -3.09 10.33 -20.68
C SER A 207 -2.82 9.20 -19.68
N ALA A 208 -2.35 9.54 -18.48
CA ALA A 208 -2.19 8.57 -17.39
C ALA A 208 -3.55 8.09 -16.88
N GLY A 209 -4.53 9.01 -16.76
CA GLY A 209 -5.88 8.70 -16.30
C GLY A 209 -6.68 7.83 -17.28
N ALA A 210 -6.59 8.07 -18.58
CA ALA A 210 -7.35 7.37 -19.63
C ALA A 210 -6.73 6.01 -19.94
N ALA A 211 -5.40 5.91 -20.05
CA ALA A 211 -4.75 4.60 -20.18
C ALA A 211 -5.09 3.73 -18.96
N ARG A 212 -5.05 4.31 -17.76
CA ARG A 212 -5.45 3.60 -16.52
C ARG A 212 -6.93 3.28 -16.48
N LYS A 213 -7.82 4.20 -16.86
CA LYS A 213 -9.27 3.97 -16.97
C LYS A 213 -9.58 2.88 -17.97
N GLN A 214 -8.89 2.85 -19.11
CA GLN A 214 -8.99 1.77 -20.10
C GLN A 214 -8.55 0.44 -19.49
N THR A 215 -7.45 0.44 -18.73
CA THR A 215 -6.91 -0.75 -18.04
C THR A 215 -7.86 -1.24 -16.93
N LEU A 216 -8.49 -0.34 -16.18
CA LEU A 216 -9.53 -0.66 -15.18
C LEU A 216 -10.81 -1.17 -15.85
N THR A 217 -11.23 -0.54 -16.96
CA THR A 217 -12.38 -0.99 -17.76
C THR A 217 -12.13 -2.39 -18.32
N ALA A 218 -10.91 -2.70 -18.78
CA ALA A 218 -10.52 -4.04 -19.19
C ALA A 218 -10.58 -5.03 -18.02
N GLY A 219 -10.12 -4.62 -16.84
CA GLY A 219 -10.23 -5.41 -15.60
C GLY A 219 -11.68 -5.68 -15.18
N ALA A 220 -12.54 -4.66 -15.17
CA ALA A 220 -13.97 -4.79 -14.89
C ALA A 220 -14.66 -5.71 -15.88
N LYS A 221 -14.43 -5.51 -17.19
CA LYS A 221 -14.97 -6.40 -18.24
C LYS A 221 -14.48 -7.84 -18.08
N PHE A 222 -13.22 -8.02 -17.71
CA PHE A 222 -12.68 -9.35 -17.41
C PHE A 222 -13.42 -9.98 -16.22
N LEU A 223 -13.59 -9.23 -15.13
CA LEU A 223 -14.27 -9.67 -13.91
C LEU A 223 -15.73 -10.01 -14.17
N ASP A 224 -16.47 -9.16 -14.89
CA ASP A 224 -17.85 -9.39 -15.32
C ASP A 224 -17.99 -10.66 -16.16
N GLY A 225 -17.01 -10.94 -17.02
CA GLY A 225 -16.93 -12.16 -17.82
C GLY A 225 -16.40 -13.40 -17.09
N LEU A 226 -16.18 -13.36 -15.78
CA LEU A 226 -15.81 -14.55 -14.99
C LEU A 226 -17.05 -15.37 -14.62
N THR A 227 -17.13 -16.58 -15.15
CA THR A 227 -18.14 -17.58 -14.77
C THR A 227 -17.55 -18.60 -13.79
N ALA A 228 -18.41 -19.29 -13.04
CA ALA A 228 -17.99 -20.38 -12.16
C ALA A 228 -17.15 -21.42 -12.91
N ASP A 229 -17.59 -21.85 -14.10
CA ASP A 229 -16.87 -22.84 -14.92
C ASP A 229 -15.48 -22.37 -15.33
N ARG A 230 -15.32 -21.09 -15.70
CA ARG A 230 -14.02 -20.54 -16.06
C ARG A 230 -13.04 -20.56 -14.89
N VAL A 231 -13.53 -20.27 -13.68
CA VAL A 231 -12.72 -20.35 -12.47
C VAL A 231 -12.41 -21.82 -12.12
N ALA A 232 -13.39 -22.74 -12.22
CA ALA A 232 -13.19 -24.16 -12.00
C ALA A 232 -12.09 -24.76 -12.89
N LEU A 233 -12.12 -24.44 -14.19
CA LEU A 233 -11.10 -24.88 -15.16
C LEU A 233 -9.71 -24.30 -14.88
N SER A 234 -9.64 -23.22 -14.10
CA SER A 234 -8.40 -22.56 -13.71
C SER A 234 -7.83 -23.12 -12.41
N ILE A 235 -8.40 -24.17 -11.81
CA ILE A 235 -7.91 -24.79 -10.59
C ILE A 235 -7.05 -26.00 -10.92
N ARG A 236 -5.92 -26.11 -10.22
CA ARG A 236 -5.09 -27.30 -10.30
C ARG A 236 -5.50 -28.32 -9.26
N PRO A 237 -5.65 -29.60 -9.65
CA PRO A 237 -5.95 -30.66 -8.70
C PRO A 237 -4.75 -30.96 -7.78
N GLU A 238 -3.53 -30.71 -8.26
CA GLU A 238 -2.30 -31.04 -7.55
C GLU A 238 -1.69 -29.82 -6.85
N PRO A 239 -1.09 -30.01 -5.66
CA PRO A 239 -0.34 -28.96 -5.00
C PRO A 239 0.83 -28.48 -5.86
N GLN A 240 0.98 -27.17 -5.96
CA GLN A 240 2.13 -26.54 -6.61
C GLN A 240 3.21 -26.28 -5.57
N TRP A 241 4.46 -26.52 -5.95
CA TRP A 241 5.63 -26.28 -5.11
C TRP A 241 6.58 -25.32 -5.81
N PHE A 242 7.20 -24.46 -5.03
CA PHE A 242 8.16 -23.48 -5.51
C PHE A 242 9.37 -23.44 -4.59
N LEU A 243 10.56 -23.31 -5.19
CA LEU A 243 11.78 -22.96 -4.47
C LEU A 243 11.98 -21.45 -4.53
N LEU A 244 12.39 -20.89 -3.41
CA LEU A 244 12.74 -19.48 -3.31
C LEU A 244 14.27 -19.35 -3.31
N SER A 245 14.79 -18.36 -4.02
CA SER A 245 16.18 -17.96 -3.96
C SER A 245 16.32 -16.44 -3.86
N TYR A 246 17.36 -15.98 -3.18
CA TYR A 246 17.71 -14.58 -3.03
C TYR A 246 19.19 -14.43 -3.37
N GLN A 247 19.49 -13.61 -4.39
CA GLN A 247 20.85 -13.41 -4.89
C GLN A 247 21.57 -14.75 -5.20
N GLY A 248 20.85 -15.69 -5.83
CA GLY A 248 21.35 -17.01 -6.23
C GLY A 248 21.49 -18.03 -5.09
N LYS A 249 21.16 -17.67 -3.84
CA LYS A 249 21.18 -18.58 -2.68
C LYS A 249 19.77 -19.04 -2.34
N LYS A 250 19.62 -20.29 -1.89
CA LYS A 250 18.33 -20.80 -1.40
C LYS A 250 17.81 -19.91 -0.28
N ALA A 251 16.54 -19.53 -0.38
CA ALA A 251 15.89 -18.57 0.52
C ALA A 251 14.51 -19.04 1.00
N GLY A 252 14.10 -20.28 0.70
CA GLY A 252 12.88 -20.86 1.22
C GLY A 252 12.11 -21.70 0.21
N PHE A 253 10.82 -21.90 0.49
CA PHE A 253 9.89 -22.57 -0.41
C PHE A 253 8.47 -22.01 -0.22
N THR A 254 7.64 -22.20 -1.25
CA THR A 254 6.19 -21.97 -1.17
C THR A 254 5.46 -23.22 -1.65
N ARG A 255 4.41 -23.61 -0.94
CA ARG A 255 3.45 -24.63 -1.36
C ARG A 255 2.09 -23.99 -1.54
N VAL A 256 1.39 -24.35 -2.61
CA VAL A 256 0.05 -23.83 -2.90
C VAL A 256 -0.91 -24.96 -3.22
N VAL A 257 -2.11 -24.89 -2.64
CA VAL A 257 -3.20 -25.83 -2.87
C VAL A 257 -4.44 -25.04 -3.26
N GLU A 258 -5.13 -25.52 -4.27
CA GLU A 258 -6.31 -24.89 -4.85
C GLU A 258 -7.42 -25.93 -4.88
N THR A 259 -8.62 -25.58 -4.41
CA THR A 259 -9.72 -26.54 -4.33
C THR A 259 -11.06 -25.86 -4.56
N ALA A 260 -11.97 -26.54 -5.26
CA ALA A 260 -13.39 -26.26 -5.08
C ALA A 260 -13.78 -26.49 -3.62
N LYS A 261 -14.58 -25.58 -3.05
CA LYS A 261 -14.98 -25.59 -1.64
C LYS A 261 -16.38 -25.03 -1.50
N THR A 262 -17.15 -25.59 -0.59
CA THR A 262 -18.37 -24.94 -0.10
C THR A 262 -18.10 -24.32 1.25
N LEU A 263 -18.44 -23.05 1.43
CA LEU A 263 -18.32 -22.34 2.70
C LEU A 263 -19.64 -21.61 2.99
N ARG A 264 -20.27 -21.89 4.14
CA ARG A 264 -21.57 -21.31 4.52
C ARG A 264 -22.63 -21.45 3.42
N SER A 265 -22.75 -22.65 2.85
CA SER A 265 -23.67 -22.98 1.74
C SER A 265 -23.40 -22.26 0.42
N MET A 266 -22.30 -21.51 0.30
CA MET A 266 -21.86 -20.91 -0.95
C MET A 266 -20.79 -21.78 -1.58
N GLU A 267 -21.06 -22.22 -2.81
CA GLU A 267 -20.06 -22.87 -3.65
C GLU A 267 -19.05 -21.84 -4.15
N GLY A 268 -17.80 -22.27 -4.24
CA GLY A 268 -16.71 -21.41 -4.64
C GLY A 268 -15.38 -22.13 -4.61
N TYR A 269 -14.33 -21.36 -4.46
CA TYR A 269 -12.97 -21.87 -4.57
C TYR A 269 -12.09 -21.31 -3.47
N ALA A 270 -11.20 -22.16 -2.98
CA ALA A 270 -10.22 -21.80 -1.98
C ALA A 270 -8.79 -21.94 -2.52
N VAL A 271 -7.96 -20.98 -2.16
CA VAL A 271 -6.51 -21.02 -2.37
C VAL A 271 -5.84 -20.97 -1.00
N ARG A 272 -4.95 -21.92 -0.76
CA ARG A 272 -4.13 -21.98 0.46
C ARG A 272 -2.66 -21.98 0.07
N SER A 273 -1.87 -21.12 0.69
CA SER A 273 -0.42 -21.12 0.51
C SER A 273 0.30 -21.17 1.84
N TRP A 274 1.45 -21.84 1.84
CA TRP A 274 2.38 -21.89 2.95
C TRP A 274 3.77 -21.53 2.44
N SER A 275 4.44 -20.63 3.13
CA SER A 275 5.76 -20.16 2.75
C SER A 275 6.71 -20.17 3.94
N LEU A 276 7.93 -20.62 3.69
CA LEU A 276 9.11 -20.37 4.52
C LEU A 276 10.00 -19.42 3.73
N ILE A 277 10.46 -18.33 4.36
CA ILE A 277 11.40 -17.39 3.75
C ILE A 277 12.57 -17.16 4.71
N GLU A 278 13.79 -17.40 4.24
CA GLU A 278 15.05 -17.34 4.96
C GLU A 278 16.07 -16.48 4.19
N ILE A 279 15.91 -15.15 4.25
CA ILE A 279 16.86 -14.22 3.62
C ILE A 279 18.00 -13.92 4.60
N PRO A 280 19.28 -13.96 4.18
CA PRO A 280 20.41 -13.67 5.06
C PRO A 280 20.26 -12.34 5.80
N LYS A 281 20.58 -12.34 7.10
CA LYS A 281 20.48 -11.17 8.01
C LYS A 281 19.06 -10.64 8.24
N THR A 282 18.03 -11.34 7.78
CA THR A 282 16.64 -11.05 8.13
C THR A 282 16.10 -12.15 9.04
N PRO A 283 15.15 -11.87 9.94
CA PRO A 283 14.47 -12.92 10.68
C PRO A 283 13.75 -13.88 9.73
N VAL A 284 13.77 -15.17 10.05
CA VAL A 284 13.00 -16.19 9.32
C VAL A 284 11.53 -15.81 9.31
N ARG A 285 10.88 -15.93 8.15
CA ARG A 285 9.44 -15.70 8.02
C ARG A 285 8.71 -16.98 7.67
N LEU A 286 7.65 -17.28 8.40
CA LEU A 286 6.65 -18.26 8.02
C LEU A 286 5.38 -17.51 7.64
N ASN A 287 4.72 -17.91 6.57
CA ASN A 287 3.42 -17.36 6.19
C ASN A 287 2.46 -18.51 5.86
N ARG A 288 1.23 -18.40 6.33
CA ARG A 288 0.08 -19.14 5.82
C ARG A 288 -0.97 -18.15 5.33
N ARG A 289 -1.41 -18.33 4.09
CA ARG A 289 -2.58 -17.64 3.55
C ARG A 289 -3.67 -18.63 3.19
N GLU A 290 -4.90 -18.30 3.51
CA GLU A 290 -6.11 -19.01 3.07
C GLU A 290 -7.09 -17.97 2.54
N SER A 291 -7.57 -18.16 1.31
CA SER A 291 -8.56 -17.28 0.70
C SER A 291 -9.66 -18.13 0.10
N PHE A 292 -10.91 -17.71 0.25
CA PHE A 292 -12.10 -18.29 -0.35
C PHE A 292 -12.90 -17.21 -1.04
N VAL A 293 -13.44 -17.51 -2.21
CA VAL A 293 -14.38 -16.66 -2.95
C VAL A 293 -15.55 -17.52 -3.44
N SER A 294 -16.78 -17.03 -3.29
CA SER A 294 -17.97 -17.66 -3.86
C SER A 294 -17.99 -17.55 -5.39
N ASN A 295 -18.70 -18.44 -6.06
CA ASN A 295 -18.86 -18.45 -7.52
C ASN A 295 -19.43 -17.14 -8.08
N ASP A 296 -20.35 -16.51 -7.34
CA ASP A 296 -20.96 -15.22 -7.69
C ASP A 296 -20.13 -14.00 -7.25
N ARG A 297 -18.98 -14.24 -6.58
CA ARG A 297 -18.06 -13.24 -6.04
C ARG A 297 -18.68 -12.26 -5.03
N LYS A 298 -19.87 -12.54 -4.51
CA LYS A 298 -20.54 -11.72 -3.48
C LYS A 298 -20.04 -12.01 -2.06
N TYR A 299 -19.34 -13.12 -1.89
CA TYR A 299 -18.72 -13.49 -0.64
C TYR A 299 -17.25 -13.82 -0.84
N GLU A 300 -16.42 -13.25 0.01
CA GLU A 300 -15.03 -13.59 0.14
C GLU A 300 -14.67 -13.74 1.62
N ARG A 301 -13.75 -14.64 1.92
CA ARG A 301 -13.04 -14.65 3.19
C ARG A 301 -11.57 -14.92 2.95
N TRP A 302 -10.69 -14.16 3.58
CA TRP A 302 -9.28 -14.46 3.60
C TRP A 302 -8.72 -14.41 5.01
N ARG A 303 -7.62 -15.13 5.20
CA ARG A 303 -6.81 -15.11 6.39
C ARG A 303 -5.35 -15.21 6.00
N ASP A 304 -4.55 -14.24 6.41
CA ASP A 304 -3.09 -14.27 6.36
C ASP A 304 -2.57 -14.43 7.79
N GLN A 305 -1.62 -15.32 8.00
CA GLN A 305 -0.96 -15.53 9.28
C GLN A 305 0.53 -15.53 9.01
N TRP A 306 1.28 -14.73 9.75
CA TRP A 306 2.72 -14.69 9.61
C TRP A 306 3.40 -14.82 10.97
N GLN A 307 4.58 -15.44 10.93
CA GLN A 307 5.52 -15.47 12.03
C GLN A 307 6.84 -14.87 11.54
N THR A 308 7.42 -13.95 12.29
CA THR A 308 8.74 -13.37 12.04
C THR A 308 9.68 -13.72 13.20
N GLY A 309 10.81 -14.35 12.91
CA GLY A 309 11.76 -14.86 13.90
C GLY A 309 11.49 -16.32 14.29
N SER A 310 12.14 -16.77 15.37
CA SER A 310 12.11 -18.16 15.81
C SER A 310 12.03 -18.28 17.33
N GLY A 311 11.58 -19.45 17.81
CA GLY A 311 11.48 -19.75 19.23
C GLY A 311 10.49 -18.86 19.99
N LYS A 312 10.78 -18.60 21.27
CA LYS A 312 9.91 -17.82 22.16
C LYS A 312 9.88 -16.31 21.85
N THR A 313 10.81 -15.84 21.03
CA THR A 313 10.91 -14.43 20.60
C THR A 313 10.31 -14.21 19.21
N ALA A 314 9.68 -15.24 18.64
CA ALA A 314 8.99 -15.10 17.37
C ALA A 314 7.79 -14.18 17.52
N ASP A 315 7.69 -13.21 16.62
CA ASP A 315 6.53 -12.34 16.52
C ASP A 315 5.49 -12.98 15.60
N ASN A 316 4.23 -12.96 15.99
CA ASN A 316 3.12 -13.53 15.22
C ASN A 316 2.11 -12.44 14.94
N GLY A 317 1.69 -12.32 13.68
CA GLY A 317 0.59 -11.48 13.30
C GLY A 317 -0.40 -12.22 12.41
N ALA A 318 -1.56 -11.61 12.22
CA ALA A 318 -2.61 -12.15 11.38
C ALA A 318 -3.45 -11.03 10.76
N GLU A 319 -4.02 -11.33 9.61
CA GLU A 319 -5.08 -10.56 8.99
C GLU A 319 -6.24 -11.53 8.74
N ASP A 320 -7.45 -11.24 9.19
CA ASP A 320 -8.67 -11.97 8.84
C ASP A 320 -9.64 -10.98 8.21
N GLY A 321 -10.07 -11.26 7.00
CA GLY A 321 -10.96 -10.38 6.28
C GLY A 321 -12.10 -11.12 5.62
N MET A 322 -13.21 -10.42 5.47
CA MET A 322 -14.42 -10.93 4.86
C MET A 322 -15.08 -9.83 4.04
N LEU A 323 -15.48 -10.16 2.82
CA LEU A 323 -16.40 -9.35 2.03
C LEU A 323 -17.74 -10.09 1.98
N HIS A 324 -18.83 -9.40 2.30
CA HIS A 324 -20.18 -9.92 2.12
C HIS A 324 -21.13 -8.80 1.70
N ASP A 325 -21.80 -8.96 0.56
CA ASP A 325 -22.79 -8.01 0.04
C ASP A 325 -22.27 -6.56 -0.01
N GLY A 326 -21.02 -6.40 -0.47
CA GLY A 326 -20.38 -5.09 -0.61
C GLY A 326 -19.85 -4.49 0.69
N VAL A 327 -19.94 -5.19 1.82
CA VAL A 327 -19.34 -4.78 3.10
C VAL A 327 -18.10 -5.62 3.38
N LEU A 328 -16.96 -4.95 3.42
CA LEU A 328 -15.67 -5.51 3.77
C LEU A 328 -15.41 -5.26 5.26
N ILE A 329 -15.08 -6.30 6.00
CA ILE A 329 -14.62 -6.24 7.39
C ILE A 329 -13.24 -6.86 7.42
N CYS A 330 -12.28 -6.23 8.08
CA CYS A 330 -10.93 -6.74 8.20
C CYS A 330 -10.35 -6.46 9.57
N ASP A 331 -9.91 -7.52 10.25
CA ASP A 331 -9.16 -7.47 11.49
C ASP A 331 -7.68 -7.70 11.18
N VAL A 332 -6.82 -6.79 11.67
CA VAL A 332 -5.36 -6.88 11.55
C VAL A 332 -4.75 -6.94 12.95
N ASP A 333 -4.16 -8.08 13.27
CA ASP A 333 -3.23 -8.24 14.38
C ASP A 333 -1.80 -8.07 13.82
N PRO A 334 -1.13 -6.92 14.03
CA PRO A 334 0.20 -6.70 13.49
C PRO A 334 1.28 -7.52 14.23
N GLY A 335 0.95 -8.13 15.37
CA GLY A 335 1.87 -8.82 16.26
C GLY A 335 2.50 -7.94 17.33
N GLY A 336 3.41 -8.53 18.11
CA GLY A 336 4.24 -7.83 19.08
C GLY A 336 3.48 -7.35 20.31
N GLY A 337 2.30 -7.94 20.57
CA GLY A 337 1.39 -7.48 21.63
C GLY A 337 0.70 -6.15 21.33
N GLN A 338 0.73 -5.69 20.08
CA GLN A 338 -0.01 -4.52 19.65
C GLN A 338 -1.52 -4.80 19.62
N LYS A 339 -2.32 -3.74 19.66
CA LYS A 339 -3.78 -3.86 19.61
C LYS A 339 -4.24 -4.27 18.22
N VAL A 340 -5.15 -5.23 18.15
CA VAL A 340 -5.88 -5.58 16.93
C VAL A 340 -6.64 -4.37 16.40
N LEU A 341 -6.49 -4.11 15.11
CA LEU A 341 -7.16 -3.04 14.37
C LEU A 341 -8.30 -3.65 13.57
N THR A 342 -9.52 -3.14 13.77
CA THR A 342 -10.71 -3.57 13.02
C THR A 342 -11.13 -2.47 12.08
N TYR A 343 -11.32 -2.84 10.81
CA TYR A 343 -11.76 -1.95 9.76
C TYR A 343 -13.08 -2.44 9.18
N GLU A 344 -13.99 -1.51 8.93
CA GLU A 344 -15.21 -1.75 8.18
C GLU A 344 -15.24 -0.77 6.99
N TYR A 345 -15.42 -1.32 5.80
CA TYR A 345 -15.48 -0.56 4.57
C TYR A 345 -16.65 -1.01 3.70
N ARG A 346 -17.50 -0.07 3.28
CA ARG A 346 -18.55 -0.36 2.31
C ARG A 346 -18.03 -0.02 0.91
N LEU A 347 -17.89 -1.04 0.06
CA LEU A 347 -17.52 -0.88 -1.34
C LEU A 347 -18.47 0.10 -2.03
N LYS A 348 -17.91 1.06 -2.78
CA LYS A 348 -18.68 2.01 -3.58
C LYS A 348 -18.27 1.87 -5.04
N ALA A 349 -17.46 2.80 -5.54
CA ALA A 349 -16.98 2.80 -6.92
C ALA A 349 -16.00 1.66 -7.20
N GLU A 350 -15.38 1.12 -6.16
CA GLU A 350 -14.38 0.05 -6.22
C GLU A 350 -15.00 -1.32 -6.50
N ALA A 351 -16.31 -1.48 -6.25
CA ALA A 351 -16.99 -2.77 -6.32
C ALA A 351 -16.86 -3.43 -7.71
N GLU A 352 -16.92 -2.64 -8.79
CA GLU A 352 -16.80 -3.12 -10.17
C GLU A 352 -15.39 -3.63 -10.50
N TYR A 353 -14.37 -3.08 -9.84
CA TYR A 353 -12.96 -3.37 -10.11
C TYR A 353 -12.34 -4.32 -9.07
N TYR A 354 -13.08 -4.69 -8.04
CA TYR A 354 -12.56 -5.46 -6.93
C TYR A 354 -12.15 -6.88 -7.38
N LEU A 355 -10.88 -7.22 -7.14
CA LEU A 355 -10.32 -8.54 -7.40
C LEU A 355 -10.19 -9.30 -6.07
N PRO A 356 -11.03 -10.32 -5.84
CA PRO A 356 -10.91 -11.17 -4.65
C PRO A 356 -9.56 -11.85 -4.57
N HIS A 357 -9.03 -12.06 -3.35
CA HIS A 357 -7.70 -12.63 -3.11
C HIS A 357 -7.50 -13.98 -3.78
N ALA A 358 -8.48 -14.87 -3.67
CA ALA A 358 -8.43 -16.18 -4.30
C ALA A 358 -8.38 -16.07 -5.83
N VAL A 359 -9.20 -15.19 -6.44
CA VAL A 359 -9.19 -14.94 -7.89
C VAL A 359 -7.85 -14.35 -8.32
N GLY A 360 -7.26 -13.45 -7.52
CA GLY A 360 -5.97 -12.84 -7.81
C GLY A 360 -4.80 -13.81 -7.91
N TRP A 361 -4.91 -15.00 -7.30
CA TRP A 361 -3.94 -16.09 -7.46
C TRP A 361 -4.17 -16.88 -8.77
N LEU A 362 -5.43 -17.17 -9.09
CA LEU A 362 -5.82 -17.93 -10.28
C LEU A 362 -5.73 -17.10 -11.58
N LEU A 363 -5.64 -15.78 -11.44
CA LEU A 363 -5.74 -14.79 -12.52
C LEU A 363 -4.92 -15.14 -13.78
N PRO A 364 -3.63 -15.53 -13.69
CA PRO A 364 -2.83 -15.82 -14.89
C PRO A 364 -3.38 -16.95 -15.77
N ARG A 365 -4.10 -17.92 -15.19
CA ARG A 365 -4.73 -19.02 -15.95
C ARG A 365 -6.06 -18.63 -16.58
N MET A 366 -6.67 -17.54 -16.11
CA MET A 366 -7.90 -17.01 -16.67
C MET A 366 -7.64 -15.94 -17.74
N LEU A 367 -6.48 -15.28 -17.73
CA LEU A 367 -6.11 -14.27 -18.73
C LEU A 367 -5.76 -14.92 -20.08
N ASP A 368 -6.03 -14.19 -21.16
CA ASP A 368 -5.56 -14.58 -22.50
C ASP A 368 -4.08 -14.21 -22.63
N LEU A 369 -3.20 -15.13 -22.24
CA LEU A 369 -1.74 -14.94 -22.29
C LEU A 369 -1.16 -14.89 -23.71
N SER A 370 -1.97 -15.10 -24.75
CA SER A 370 -1.53 -14.98 -26.15
C SER A 370 -1.61 -13.53 -26.67
N LYS A 371 -2.36 -12.66 -25.99
CA LYS A 371 -2.56 -11.26 -26.37
C LYS A 371 -1.84 -10.34 -25.39
N SER A 372 -1.00 -9.45 -25.92
CA SER A 372 -0.43 -8.39 -25.11
C SER A 372 -1.52 -7.40 -24.67
N GLY A 373 -1.39 -6.88 -23.46
CA GLY A 373 -2.36 -5.97 -22.89
C GLY A 373 -2.27 -5.89 -21.38
N SER A 374 -2.98 -4.93 -20.81
CA SER A 374 -3.00 -4.68 -19.37
C SER A 374 -4.43 -4.76 -18.82
N CYS A 375 -4.57 -5.31 -17.62
CA CYS A 375 -5.78 -5.26 -16.81
C CYS A 375 -5.44 -4.73 -15.42
N ALA A 376 -6.33 -3.93 -14.85
CA ALA A 376 -6.15 -3.33 -13.54
C ALA A 376 -7.34 -3.65 -12.64
N PHE A 377 -7.04 -3.81 -11.36
CA PHE A 377 -8.00 -4.28 -10.38
C PHE A 377 -7.80 -3.56 -9.05
N CYS A 378 -8.87 -3.33 -8.30
CA CYS A 378 -8.79 -2.89 -6.92
C CYS A 378 -8.58 -4.12 -6.02
N THR A 379 -7.55 -4.09 -5.19
CA THR A 379 -7.29 -5.10 -4.15
C THR A 379 -7.26 -4.42 -2.79
N TYR A 380 -7.85 -5.04 -1.78
CA TYR A 380 -7.84 -4.47 -0.44
C TYR A 380 -6.55 -4.86 0.30
N ALA A 381 -5.88 -3.87 0.88
CA ALA A 381 -4.68 -4.04 1.68
C ALA A 381 -5.00 -3.79 3.17
N GLY A 382 -5.29 -4.85 3.92
CA GLY A 382 -5.76 -4.76 5.31
C GLY A 382 -4.83 -3.99 6.23
N ALA A 383 -3.51 -4.26 6.15
CA ALA A 383 -2.50 -3.56 6.95
C ALA A 383 -2.52 -2.02 6.82
N ARG A 384 -3.03 -1.48 5.71
CA ARG A 384 -3.16 -0.03 5.50
C ARG A 384 -4.60 0.47 5.47
N ASN A 385 -5.58 -0.43 5.52
CA ASN A 385 -7.00 -0.11 5.33
C ASN A 385 -7.25 0.71 4.04
N VAL A 386 -6.71 0.24 2.91
CA VAL A 386 -6.87 0.92 1.61
C VAL A 386 -7.11 -0.04 0.48
N PHE A 387 -7.76 0.45 -0.58
CA PHE A 387 -7.72 -0.19 -1.87
C PHE A 387 -6.50 0.29 -2.65
N GLU A 388 -5.74 -0.69 -3.13
CA GLU A 388 -4.67 -0.47 -4.08
C GLU A 388 -5.10 -0.93 -5.45
N ILE A 389 -4.47 -0.36 -6.48
CA ILE A 389 -4.74 -0.78 -7.83
C ILE A 389 -3.59 -1.65 -8.32
N ARG A 390 -3.85 -2.95 -8.37
CA ARG A 390 -2.97 -3.95 -8.96
C ARG A 390 -3.09 -3.92 -10.47
N THR A 391 -1.98 -3.99 -11.18
CA THR A 391 -1.93 -4.00 -12.65
C THR A 391 -1.21 -5.23 -13.13
N VAL A 392 -1.85 -6.02 -13.98
CA VAL A 392 -1.23 -7.17 -14.65
C VAL A 392 -1.10 -6.83 -16.12
N THR A 393 0.13 -6.89 -16.63
CA THR A 393 0.45 -6.59 -18.04
C THR A 393 1.08 -7.79 -18.71
N VAL A 394 0.37 -8.38 -19.67
CA VAL A 394 0.90 -9.43 -20.55
C VAL A 394 1.81 -8.76 -21.58
N VAL A 395 3.11 -9.06 -21.50
CA VAL A 395 4.11 -8.52 -22.43
C VAL A 395 4.15 -9.37 -23.70
N GLY A 396 4.13 -10.69 -23.54
CA GLY A 396 4.15 -11.65 -24.63
C GLY A 396 5.21 -12.74 -24.44
N PRO A 397 5.47 -13.55 -25.48
CA PRO A 397 6.39 -14.69 -25.40
C PRO A 397 7.85 -14.27 -25.10
N ALA A 398 8.51 -15.00 -24.22
CA ALA A 398 9.92 -14.82 -23.84
C ALA A 398 10.56 -16.15 -23.45
N ASP A 399 11.89 -16.24 -23.54
CA ASP A 399 12.63 -17.39 -23.03
C ASP A 399 13.06 -17.12 -21.59
N VAL A 400 12.93 -18.13 -20.73
CA VAL A 400 13.30 -18.06 -19.32
C VAL A 400 14.01 -19.33 -18.90
N THR A 401 14.99 -19.20 -18.02
CA THR A 401 15.65 -20.35 -17.39
C THR A 401 14.90 -20.72 -16.12
N VAL A 402 14.50 -21.99 -16.01
CA VAL A 402 13.86 -22.58 -14.82
C VAL A 402 14.70 -23.78 -14.41
N GLY A 403 15.38 -23.67 -13.26
CA GLY A 403 16.41 -24.63 -12.90
C GLY A 403 17.55 -24.63 -13.93
N SER A 404 17.80 -25.78 -14.57
CA SER A 404 18.81 -25.92 -15.64
C SER A 404 18.24 -25.83 -17.06
N ASN A 405 16.93 -25.66 -17.21
CA ASN A 405 16.25 -25.78 -18.49
C ASN A 405 15.84 -24.40 -19.01
N GLN A 406 16.08 -24.15 -20.30
CA GLN A 406 15.51 -22.99 -21.00
C GLN A 406 14.12 -23.36 -21.52
N VAL A 407 13.11 -22.55 -21.19
CA VAL A 407 11.71 -22.81 -21.52
C VAL A 407 11.10 -21.57 -22.16
N ARG A 408 10.29 -21.76 -23.20
CA ARG A 408 9.47 -20.70 -23.78
C ARG A 408 8.26 -20.44 -22.88
N ALA A 409 8.08 -19.20 -22.45
CA ALA A 409 7.02 -18.77 -21.54
C ALA A 409 6.35 -17.49 -22.03
N THR A 410 5.26 -17.08 -21.38
CA THR A 410 4.71 -15.73 -21.52
C THR A 410 5.21 -14.87 -20.37
N LYS A 411 5.88 -13.76 -20.70
CA LYS A 411 6.31 -12.74 -19.74
C LYS A 411 5.12 -11.85 -19.37
N VAL A 412 4.95 -11.64 -18.07
CA VAL A 412 3.92 -10.80 -17.47
C VAL A 412 4.57 -9.89 -16.44
N LEU A 413 4.20 -8.62 -16.43
CA LEU A 413 4.57 -7.69 -15.37
C LEU A 413 3.39 -7.56 -14.39
N ASP A 414 3.65 -7.78 -13.11
CA ASP A 414 2.66 -7.64 -12.04
C ASP A 414 3.05 -6.50 -11.11
N LEU A 415 2.30 -5.40 -11.21
CA LEU A 415 2.47 -4.20 -10.41
C LEU A 415 1.45 -4.25 -9.26
N PRO A 416 1.83 -4.62 -8.03
CA PRO A 416 0.88 -4.86 -6.94
C PRO A 416 0.16 -3.58 -6.46
N SER A 417 0.78 -2.42 -6.62
CA SER A 417 0.21 -1.10 -6.30
C SER A 417 0.82 -0.01 -7.18
N ASP A 418 0.20 1.18 -7.23
CA ASP A 418 0.62 2.30 -8.09
C ASP A 418 2.06 2.81 -7.83
N ASP A 419 2.64 2.52 -6.67
CA ASP A 419 3.99 2.93 -6.24
C ASP A 419 4.97 1.77 -6.09
N ALA A 420 4.52 0.54 -6.28
CA ALA A 420 5.43 -0.60 -6.25
C ALA A 420 6.28 -0.63 -7.52
N LYS A 421 7.44 -1.29 -7.45
CA LYS A 421 8.11 -1.75 -8.67
C LYS A 421 7.43 -3.03 -9.15
N PRO A 422 7.22 -3.22 -10.46
CA PRO A 422 6.58 -4.42 -10.96
C PRO A 422 7.47 -5.65 -10.75
N SER A 423 6.86 -6.76 -10.34
CA SER A 423 7.49 -8.08 -10.42
C SER A 423 7.40 -8.59 -11.85
N THR A 424 8.40 -9.37 -12.28
CA THR A 424 8.38 -10.06 -13.57
C THR A 424 8.02 -11.53 -13.35
N ALA A 425 6.90 -11.96 -13.90
CA ALA A 425 6.45 -13.34 -13.87
C ALA A 425 6.55 -13.97 -15.26
N TYR A 426 6.85 -15.26 -15.29
CA TYR A 426 6.88 -16.08 -16.49
C TYR A 426 5.92 -17.24 -16.30
N TYR A 427 4.96 -17.35 -17.21
CA TYR A 427 3.91 -18.37 -17.17
C TYR A 427 4.03 -19.34 -18.34
N SER A 428 3.66 -20.60 -18.12
CA SER A 428 3.48 -21.57 -19.20
C SER A 428 2.32 -21.15 -20.12
N ALA A 429 2.17 -21.80 -21.27
CA ALA A 429 1.02 -21.57 -22.16
C ALA A 429 -0.33 -21.87 -21.49
N ARG A 430 -0.35 -22.65 -20.39
CA ARG A 430 -1.54 -22.95 -19.57
C ARG A 430 -1.73 -21.98 -18.41
N GLY A 431 -0.88 -20.95 -18.30
CA GLY A 431 -0.90 -19.97 -17.21
C GLY A 431 -0.31 -20.47 -15.89
N GLU A 432 0.44 -21.58 -15.88
CA GLU A 432 1.12 -22.05 -14.67
C GLU A 432 2.35 -21.17 -14.42
N LEU A 433 2.55 -20.74 -13.19
CA LEU A 433 3.72 -19.95 -12.83
C LEU A 433 4.98 -20.81 -12.96
N LEU A 434 5.93 -20.39 -13.78
CA LEU A 434 7.23 -21.04 -13.96
C LEU A 434 8.31 -20.34 -13.13
N ARG A 435 8.31 -19.00 -13.15
CA ARG A 435 9.28 -18.18 -12.43
C ARG A 435 8.69 -16.80 -12.13
N LEU A 436 8.95 -16.29 -10.94
CA LEU A 436 8.61 -14.93 -10.51
C LEU A 436 9.89 -14.26 -9.98
N GLU A 437 10.16 -13.06 -10.45
CA GLU A 437 11.29 -12.23 -10.02
C GLU A 437 10.72 -10.94 -9.44
N SER A 438 10.97 -10.73 -8.16
CA SER A 438 10.56 -9.51 -7.47
C SER A 438 11.64 -8.42 -7.60
N PRO A 439 11.28 -7.14 -7.43
CA PRO A 439 12.22 -6.03 -7.56
C PRO A 439 13.37 -6.02 -6.54
N ASP A 440 13.21 -6.71 -5.40
CA ASP A 440 14.22 -6.79 -4.35
C ASP A 440 15.23 -7.93 -4.57
N GLY A 441 15.03 -8.75 -5.60
CA GLY A 441 15.92 -9.85 -5.97
C GLY A 441 15.51 -11.22 -5.41
N LEU A 442 14.35 -11.33 -4.74
CA LEU A 442 13.75 -12.63 -4.45
C LEU A 442 13.19 -13.24 -5.75
N VAL A 443 13.58 -14.48 -6.02
CA VAL A 443 13.13 -15.30 -7.14
C VAL A 443 12.38 -16.50 -6.61
N MET A 444 11.19 -16.76 -7.15
CA MET A 444 10.38 -17.95 -6.89
C MET A 444 10.27 -18.76 -8.17
N GLU A 445 10.73 -20.01 -8.16
CA GLU A 445 10.72 -20.89 -9.33
C GLU A 445 9.88 -22.14 -9.07
N ALA A 446 9.12 -22.56 -10.08
CA ALA A 446 8.38 -23.80 -10.05
C ALA A 446 9.33 -24.98 -9.81
N SER A 447 8.93 -25.88 -8.91
CA SER A 447 9.71 -27.03 -8.51
C SER A 447 8.81 -28.19 -8.17
N ASP A 448 9.34 -29.40 -8.19
CA ASP A 448 8.60 -30.56 -7.70
C ASP A 448 8.75 -30.70 -6.17
N ALA A 449 7.85 -31.47 -5.56
CA ALA A 449 7.86 -31.69 -4.13
C ALA A 449 9.13 -32.39 -3.63
N ALA A 450 9.75 -33.25 -4.44
CA ALA A 450 10.96 -33.99 -4.06
C ALA A 450 12.18 -33.05 -4.02
N ALA A 451 12.32 -32.14 -4.98
CA ALA A 451 13.34 -31.11 -5.01
C ALA A 451 13.20 -30.14 -3.83
N VAL A 452 11.96 -29.72 -3.49
CA VAL A 452 11.71 -28.93 -2.28
C VAL A 452 12.12 -29.68 -1.02
N ARG A 453 11.70 -30.94 -0.84
CA ARG A 453 12.08 -31.75 0.33
C ARG A 453 13.58 -31.99 0.42
N LYS A 454 14.26 -32.17 -0.71
CA LYS A 454 15.73 -32.29 -0.75
C LYS A 454 16.40 -31.00 -0.29
N ALA A 455 15.88 -29.84 -0.67
CA ALA A 455 16.41 -28.54 -0.25
C ALA A 455 16.01 -28.18 1.20
N TYR A 456 14.81 -28.57 1.62
CA TYR A 456 14.17 -28.27 2.89
C TYR A 456 13.54 -29.54 3.47
N PRO A 457 14.32 -30.42 4.15
CA PRO A 457 13.83 -31.71 4.64
C PRO A 457 12.66 -31.63 5.63
N LYS A 458 12.46 -30.47 6.26
CA LYS A 458 11.36 -30.20 7.19
C LYS A 458 10.14 -29.55 6.52
N ALA A 459 10.10 -29.42 5.19
CA ALA A 459 9.04 -28.70 4.48
C ALA A 459 7.64 -29.20 4.85
N ASP A 460 7.37 -30.51 4.77
CA ASP A 460 6.05 -31.05 5.12
C ASP A 460 5.69 -30.83 6.60
N ALA A 461 6.67 -30.93 7.51
CA ALA A 461 6.44 -30.68 8.93
C ALA A 461 6.11 -29.21 9.21
N ILE A 462 6.76 -28.27 8.51
CA ILE A 462 6.45 -26.83 8.58
C ILE A 462 5.05 -26.56 8.04
N VAL A 463 4.71 -27.10 6.87
CA VAL A 463 3.38 -26.94 6.28
C VAL A 463 2.30 -27.51 7.23
N LYS A 464 2.56 -28.66 7.85
CA LYS A 464 1.68 -29.26 8.87
C LYS A 464 1.54 -28.37 10.11
N ALA A 465 2.64 -27.84 10.64
CA ALA A 465 2.65 -26.99 11.83
C ALA A 465 1.86 -25.68 11.63
N LEU A 466 1.83 -25.18 10.39
CA LEU A 466 1.02 -24.01 10.01
C LEU A 466 -0.48 -24.36 9.81
N GLY A 467 -0.88 -25.63 9.95
CA GLY A 467 -2.27 -26.08 9.99
C GLY A 467 -2.82 -26.62 8.67
N LEU A 468 -2.14 -27.63 8.12
CA LEU A 468 -2.70 -28.53 7.10
C LEU A 468 -3.69 -29.54 7.70
#